data_AF-A0A7C4XUS4-F1
#
_entry.id   AF-A0A7C4XUS4-F1
#
_cell.length_a   1.000
_cell.length_b   1.000
_cell.length_c   1.000
_cell.angle_alpha   90.00
_cell.angle_beta   90.00
_cell.angle_gamma   90.00
#
_symmetry.space_group_name_H-M   'P 1'
#
loop_
_entity.id
_entity.type
_entity.pdbx_description
1 polymer ?
#
loop_
_entity_poly.entity_id
_entity_poly.type
_entity_poly.pdbx_seq_one_letter_code
_entity_poly.pdbx_strand_id
1 'polypeptide(L)'
;MRGRVALVLAALAVMGSSGAGAQEPMRKECAGAVTPVARLAFAHDEHRLWYRRFWTGKCDGLSTLPPPFGNGCTESAPGWNQVVGNILSEAPPNRAGELAAKICRLGELIGYEWAKDNDKRCIHTTGANSLSSLMPILKEKDEVFARLDRFEAKAKAMCAALKLPIARR
;
A
#
# COMPACT_ATOMS: atom_id res chain seq x y z
N MET A 1 -71.43 -14.22 -19.36
CA MET A 1 -70.62 -13.50 -20.38
C MET A 1 -70.30 -12.10 -19.86
N ARG A 2 -69.12 -11.56 -20.20
CA ARG A 2 -68.45 -10.33 -19.69
C ARG A 2 -67.67 -10.58 -18.38
N GLY A 3 -66.34 -10.57 -18.28
CA GLY A 3 -65.26 -10.12 -19.17
C GLY A 3 -64.69 -8.78 -18.71
N ARG A 4 -63.62 -8.80 -17.88
CA ARG A 4 -62.61 -7.75 -17.61
C ARG A 4 -61.39 -8.47 -16.96
N VAL A 5 -60.29 -8.78 -17.62
CA VAL A 5 -59.15 -7.97 -18.12
C VAL A 5 -58.45 -7.12 -17.05
N ALA A 6 -57.24 -7.60 -16.73
CA ALA A 6 -55.98 -6.93 -16.36
C ALA A 6 -55.85 -6.12 -15.05
N LEU A 7 -54.84 -6.48 -14.25
CA LEU A 7 -53.70 -5.58 -14.02
C LEU A 7 -52.46 -6.38 -13.59
N VAL A 8 -51.39 -6.28 -14.40
CA VAL A 8 -50.03 -6.74 -14.07
C VAL A 8 -49.39 -5.65 -13.21
N LEU A 9 -49.03 -5.95 -11.97
CA LEU A 9 -48.22 -5.06 -11.14
C LEU A 9 -46.76 -5.46 -11.27
N ALA A 10 -46.00 -4.58 -11.92
CA ALA A 10 -44.55 -4.64 -12.08
C ALA A 10 -43.87 -4.62 -10.70
N ALA A 11 -43.06 -5.66 -10.42
CA ALA A 11 -42.15 -5.65 -9.29
C ALA A 11 -40.99 -4.71 -9.61
N LEU A 12 -40.86 -3.63 -8.82
CA LEU A 12 -39.72 -2.72 -8.87
C LEU A 12 -38.43 -3.49 -8.60
N ALA A 13 -37.53 -3.48 -9.58
CA ALA A 13 -36.15 -3.89 -9.41
C ALA A 13 -35.48 -2.96 -8.39
N VAL A 14 -35.07 -3.52 -7.26
CA VAL A 14 -34.13 -2.87 -6.34
C VAL A 14 -32.78 -2.80 -7.07
N MET A 15 -32.53 -1.67 -7.72
CA MET A 15 -31.18 -1.31 -8.16
C MET A 15 -30.34 -1.07 -6.91
N GLY A 16 -29.64 -2.10 -6.47
CA GLY A 16 -28.55 -1.96 -5.52
C GLY A 16 -27.48 -1.09 -6.15
N SER A 17 -27.30 0.11 -5.61
CA SER A 17 -26.20 1.01 -5.95
C SER A 17 -24.90 0.36 -5.50
N SER A 18 -24.27 -0.43 -6.36
CA SER A 18 -22.86 -0.77 -6.21
C SER A 18 -22.08 0.53 -6.39
N GLY A 19 -21.86 1.25 -5.29
CA GLY A 19 -20.84 2.28 -5.26
C GLY A 19 -19.56 1.62 -5.74
N ALA A 20 -19.04 2.07 -6.88
CA ALA A 20 -17.72 1.73 -7.36
C ALA A 20 -16.69 2.38 -6.41
N GLY A 21 -16.65 1.89 -5.17
CA GLY A 21 -15.56 2.18 -4.25
C GLY A 21 -14.34 1.54 -4.86
N ALA A 22 -13.36 2.37 -5.24
CA ALA A 22 -12.06 1.87 -5.65
C ALA A 22 -11.58 0.87 -4.58
N GLN A 23 -11.41 -0.39 -4.97
CA GLN A 23 -11.01 -1.46 -4.06
C GLN A 23 -9.71 -1.07 -3.36
N GLU A 24 -9.65 -1.26 -2.04
CA GLU A 24 -8.43 -1.00 -1.28
C GLU A 24 -7.29 -1.87 -1.84
N PRO A 25 -6.11 -1.29 -2.13
CA PRO A 25 -5.02 -2.02 -2.77
C PRO A 25 -4.34 -3.01 -1.80
N MET A 26 -4.54 -2.82 -0.49
CA MET A 26 -3.98 -3.70 0.55
C MET A 26 -4.75 -5.01 0.64
N ARG A 27 -4.07 -6.07 1.10
CA ARG A 27 -4.75 -7.33 1.43
C ARG A 27 -5.80 -7.14 2.54
N LYS A 28 -6.79 -8.03 2.56
CA LYS A 28 -7.86 -8.05 3.57
C LYS A 28 -7.33 -8.08 5.02
N GLU A 29 -6.21 -8.77 5.26
CA GLU A 29 -5.59 -8.87 6.58
C GLU A 29 -5.10 -7.49 7.10
N CYS A 30 -4.92 -6.52 6.20
CA CYS A 30 -4.53 -5.15 6.54
C CYS A 30 -5.69 -4.20 6.81
N ALA A 31 -6.92 -4.54 6.41
CA ALA A 31 -8.04 -3.58 6.35
C ALA A 31 -8.37 -2.90 7.69
N GLY A 32 -8.13 -3.57 8.83
CA GLY A 32 -8.33 -3.01 10.17
C GLY A 32 -7.09 -2.36 10.80
N ALA A 33 -5.92 -2.46 10.15
CA ALA A 33 -4.65 -2.02 10.70
C ALA A 33 -4.12 -0.72 10.09
N VAL A 34 -4.60 -0.39 8.89
CA VAL A 34 -4.16 0.75 8.09
C VAL A 34 -5.32 1.71 7.83
N THR A 35 -4.98 2.95 7.55
CA THR A 35 -5.90 3.99 7.13
C THR A 35 -6.41 3.68 5.71
N PRO A 36 -7.73 3.70 5.47
CA PRO A 36 -8.28 3.56 4.12
C PRO A 36 -7.66 4.59 3.16
N VAL A 37 -7.37 4.20 1.92
CA VAL A 37 -6.72 5.09 0.93
C VAL A 37 -7.51 6.38 0.72
N ALA A 38 -8.84 6.30 0.78
CA ALA A 38 -9.72 7.46 0.67
C ALA A 38 -9.51 8.51 1.78
N ARG A 39 -8.95 8.13 2.94
CA ARG A 39 -8.69 9.02 4.08
C ARG A 39 -7.24 9.50 4.15
N LEU A 40 -6.34 8.95 3.34
CA LEU A 40 -4.96 9.44 3.22
C LEU A 40 -4.93 10.72 2.38
N ALA A 41 -4.25 11.74 2.90
CA ALA A 41 -4.04 13.00 2.19
C ALA A 41 -2.80 12.89 1.29
N PHE A 42 -3.00 12.88 -0.02
CA PHE A 42 -1.90 12.93 -1.00
C PHE A 42 -1.81 14.34 -1.58
N ALA A 43 -0.59 14.80 -1.89
CA ALA A 43 -0.42 16.11 -2.51
C ALA A 43 -0.98 16.13 -3.95
N HIS A 44 -0.83 15.01 -4.67
CA HIS A 44 -1.30 14.84 -6.04
C HIS A 44 -1.96 13.47 -6.23
N ASP A 45 -2.87 13.34 -7.20
CA ASP A 45 -3.50 12.06 -7.53
C ASP A 45 -2.48 11.02 -8.02
N GLU A 46 -1.39 11.48 -8.65
CA GLU A 46 -0.29 10.60 -9.04
C GLU A 46 0.37 9.91 -7.84
N HIS A 47 0.53 10.60 -6.70
CA HIS A 47 1.08 9.98 -5.48
C HIS A 47 0.17 8.86 -4.98
N ARG A 48 -1.16 9.02 -5.11
CA ARG A 48 -2.11 7.94 -4.78
C ARG A 48 -1.91 6.72 -5.68
N LEU A 49 -1.59 6.92 -6.96
CA LEU A 49 -1.30 5.82 -7.89
C LEU A 49 0.03 5.13 -7.53
N TRP A 50 1.07 5.89 -7.20
CA TRP A 50 2.34 5.32 -6.71
C TRP A 50 2.18 4.57 -5.39
N TYR A 51 1.32 5.03 -4.48
CA TYR A 51 0.95 4.30 -3.27
C TYR A 51 0.31 2.96 -3.60
N ARG A 52 -0.66 2.92 -4.53
CA ARG A 52 -1.24 1.64 -4.99
C ARG A 52 -0.17 0.73 -5.60
N ARG A 53 0.68 1.28 -6.46
CA ARG A 53 1.79 0.56 -7.09
C ARG A 53 2.73 -0.09 -6.07
N PHE A 54 3.03 0.59 -4.96
CA PHE A 54 3.83 0.03 -3.87
C PHE A 54 3.20 -1.24 -3.29
N TRP A 55 1.88 -1.21 -3.02
CA TRP A 55 1.16 -2.35 -2.46
C TRP A 55 1.02 -3.51 -3.45
N THR A 56 0.61 -3.22 -4.68
CA THR A 56 0.20 -4.25 -5.65
C THR A 56 1.34 -4.76 -6.53
N GLY A 57 2.39 -3.96 -6.76
CA GLY A 57 3.38 -4.28 -7.78
C GLY A 57 3.04 -3.74 -9.19
N LYS A 58 1.83 -3.18 -9.37
CA LYS A 58 1.21 -2.89 -10.68
C LYS A 58 1.13 -1.41 -11.01
N CYS A 59 1.41 -1.06 -12.27
CA CYS A 59 1.45 0.32 -12.77
C CYS A 59 0.07 0.86 -13.15
N ASP A 60 -0.99 0.47 -12.45
CA ASP A 60 -2.36 0.83 -12.79
C ASP A 60 -2.56 2.35 -12.73
N GLY A 61 -2.86 2.96 -13.89
CA GLY A 61 -3.01 4.41 -14.04
C GLY A 61 -1.70 5.19 -14.17
N LEU A 62 -0.54 4.53 -14.15
CA LEU A 62 0.78 5.14 -14.36
C LEU A 62 1.28 4.85 -15.79
N SER A 63 2.04 5.77 -16.37
CA SER A 63 2.61 5.61 -17.72
C SER A 63 3.95 4.89 -17.68
N THR A 64 4.15 3.90 -18.55
CA THR A 64 5.44 3.21 -18.68
C THR A 64 6.47 4.02 -19.46
N LEU A 65 6.06 5.10 -20.14
CA LEU A 65 6.97 5.98 -20.86
C LEU A 65 7.82 6.80 -19.90
N PRO A 66 9.11 7.03 -20.19
CA PRO A 66 9.97 7.84 -19.34
C PRO A 66 9.57 9.33 -19.40
N PRO A 67 9.98 10.14 -18.40
CA PRO A 67 9.84 11.59 -18.47
C PRO A 67 10.52 12.16 -19.73
N PRO A 68 9.95 13.18 -20.37
CA PRO A 68 8.74 13.93 -19.98
C PRO A 68 7.41 13.33 -20.48
N PHE A 69 7.43 12.22 -21.21
CA PHE A 69 6.24 11.64 -21.87
C PHE A 69 5.38 10.75 -20.96
N GLY A 70 5.85 10.51 -19.74
CA GLY A 70 5.19 9.70 -18.73
C GLY A 70 5.95 9.74 -17.41
N ASN A 71 5.64 8.81 -16.52
CA ASN A 71 6.25 8.71 -15.19
C ASN A 71 7.19 7.50 -15.03
N GLY A 72 7.52 6.82 -16.13
CA GLY A 72 8.51 5.75 -16.17
C GLY A 72 8.17 4.57 -15.26
N CYS A 73 6.89 4.27 -15.05
CA CYS A 73 6.51 3.18 -14.17
C CYS A 73 6.93 1.83 -14.75
N THR A 74 7.60 1.04 -13.92
CA THR A 74 7.95 -0.35 -14.23
C THR A 74 7.21 -1.24 -13.24
N GLU A 75 6.53 -2.29 -13.71
CA GLU A 75 6.00 -3.32 -12.81
C GLU A 75 7.14 -4.08 -12.15
N SER A 76 6.97 -4.41 -10.87
CA SER A 76 8.00 -5.15 -10.14
C SER A 76 7.35 -5.97 -9.05
N ALA A 77 7.89 -7.18 -8.89
CA ALA A 77 7.62 -8.05 -7.77
C ALA A 77 8.87 -8.12 -6.88
N PRO A 78 8.70 -8.29 -5.56
CA PRO A 78 7.42 -8.33 -4.86
C PRO A 78 6.83 -6.92 -4.65
N GLY A 79 5.51 -6.78 -4.85
CA GLY A 79 4.75 -5.70 -4.23
C GLY A 79 4.59 -5.96 -2.73
N TRP A 80 4.22 -4.95 -1.94
CA TRP A 80 4.11 -5.11 -0.49
C TRP A 80 3.09 -6.16 -0.07
N ASN A 81 2.01 -6.38 -0.83
CA ASN A 81 1.06 -7.46 -0.58
C ASN A 81 1.70 -8.85 -0.60
N GLN A 82 2.69 -9.06 -1.48
CA GLN A 82 3.43 -10.32 -1.53
C GLN A 82 4.36 -10.45 -0.32
N VAL A 83 5.01 -9.35 0.08
CA VAL A 83 5.83 -9.29 1.31
C VAL A 83 4.99 -9.64 2.54
N VAL A 84 3.81 -9.02 2.70
CA VAL A 84 2.87 -9.33 3.78
C VAL A 84 2.49 -10.81 3.76
N GLY A 85 2.13 -11.36 2.59
CA GLY A 85 1.77 -12.77 2.46
C GLY A 85 2.88 -13.72 2.92
N ASN A 86 4.12 -13.44 2.51
CA ASN A 86 5.28 -14.24 2.89
C ASN A 86 5.54 -14.16 4.40
N ILE A 87 5.54 -12.95 4.97
CA ILE A 87 5.75 -12.75 6.42
C ILE A 87 4.64 -13.42 7.25
N LEU A 88 3.39 -13.34 6.80
CA LEU A 88 2.27 -14.00 7.48
C LEU A 88 2.31 -15.52 7.40
N SER A 89 2.96 -16.09 6.39
CA SER A 89 3.15 -17.55 6.30
C SER A 89 4.09 -18.10 7.37
N GLU A 90 4.91 -17.24 7.98
CA GLU A 90 5.81 -17.57 9.09
C GLU A 90 5.15 -17.34 10.46
N ALA A 91 3.91 -16.84 10.51
CA ALA A 91 3.27 -16.43 11.75
C ALA A 91 2.83 -17.64 12.60
N PRO A 92 3.11 -17.64 13.91
CA PRO A 92 2.41 -18.51 14.85
C PRO A 92 0.89 -18.25 14.77
N PRO A 93 0.02 -19.28 14.74
CA PRO A 93 -1.43 -19.08 14.56
C PRO A 93 -2.06 -18.14 15.59
N ASN A 94 -1.58 -18.17 16.83
CA ASN A 94 -2.06 -17.32 17.93
C ASN A 94 -1.59 -15.86 17.84
N ARG A 95 -0.64 -15.54 16.95
CA ARG A 95 -0.08 -14.19 16.77
C ARG A 95 -0.22 -13.63 15.36
N ALA A 96 -0.89 -14.35 14.46
CA ALA A 96 -1.06 -13.94 13.07
C ALA A 96 -1.74 -12.56 12.93
N GLY A 97 -2.74 -12.25 13.76
CA GLY A 97 -3.42 -10.95 13.75
C GLY A 97 -2.51 -9.79 14.18
N GLU A 98 -1.70 -10.00 15.23
CA GLU A 98 -0.71 -9.02 15.69
C GLU A 98 0.37 -8.78 14.63
N LEU A 99 0.87 -9.87 14.03
CA LEU A 99 1.87 -9.78 12.98
C LEU A 99 1.33 -9.06 11.75
N ALA A 100 0.09 -9.35 11.33
CA ALA A 100 -0.59 -8.66 10.24
C ALA A 100 -0.68 -7.17 10.51
N ALA A 101 -1.17 -6.79 11.70
CA ALA A 101 -1.29 -5.38 12.06
C ALA A 101 0.07 -4.65 11.96
N LYS A 102 1.14 -5.28 12.42
CA LYS A 102 2.49 -4.72 12.38
C LYS A 102 3.00 -4.54 10.95
N ILE A 103 3.04 -5.60 10.14
CA ILE A 103 3.59 -5.52 8.77
C ILE A 103 2.74 -4.60 7.87
N CYS A 104 1.43 -4.53 8.10
CA CYS A 104 0.55 -3.66 7.33
C CYS A 104 0.77 -2.18 7.68
N ARG A 105 0.93 -1.82 8.97
CA ARG A 105 1.27 -0.44 9.38
C ARG A 105 2.63 0.01 8.85
N LEU A 106 3.61 -0.90 8.81
CA LEU A 106 4.90 -0.62 8.17
C LEU A 106 4.71 -0.36 6.68
N GLY A 107 3.90 -1.18 6.00
CA GLY A 107 3.54 -0.97 4.60
C GLY A 107 2.93 0.40 4.34
N GLU A 108 1.99 0.85 5.19
CA GLU A 108 1.38 2.17 5.06
C GLU A 108 2.43 3.28 5.17
N LEU A 109 3.25 3.24 6.23
CA LEU A 109 4.29 4.26 6.45
C LEU A 109 5.26 4.34 5.27
N ILE A 110 5.78 3.21 4.83
CA ILE A 110 6.78 3.14 3.75
C ILE A 110 6.15 3.53 2.42
N GLY A 111 4.98 2.96 2.10
CA GLY A 111 4.31 3.22 0.85
C GLY A 111 3.92 4.68 0.71
N TYR A 112 3.40 5.28 1.78
CA TYR A 112 3.00 6.68 1.79
C TYR A 112 4.21 7.61 1.62
N GLU A 113 5.34 7.26 2.24
CA GLU A 113 6.58 8.00 2.08
C GLU A 113 7.17 7.87 0.67
N TRP A 114 7.21 6.64 0.16
CA TRP A 114 7.79 6.32 -1.13
C TRP A 114 7.03 6.94 -2.30
N ALA A 115 5.71 7.14 -2.12
CA ALA A 115 4.81 7.75 -3.09
C ALA A 115 4.96 9.26 -3.27
N LYS A 116 5.70 9.95 -2.39
CA LYS A 116 6.01 11.38 -2.53
C LYS A 116 7.01 11.62 -3.64
N ASP A 117 7.15 12.89 -4.01
CA ASP A 117 8.19 13.33 -4.95
C ASP A 117 9.59 12.92 -4.47
N ASN A 118 10.47 12.60 -5.43
CA ASN A 118 11.78 12.01 -5.17
C ASN A 118 12.67 12.86 -4.26
N ASP A 119 12.53 14.18 -4.32
CA ASP A 119 13.25 15.21 -3.56
C ASP A 119 12.65 15.49 -2.17
N LYS A 120 11.42 15.04 -1.92
CA LYS A 120 10.69 15.27 -0.66
C LYS A 120 10.67 14.08 0.29
N ARG A 121 10.89 12.87 -0.25
CA ARG A 121 10.78 11.64 0.53
C ARG A 121 12.04 11.33 1.32
N CYS A 122 11.88 10.64 2.46
CA CYS A 122 12.99 10.10 3.25
C CYS A 122 13.37 8.65 2.95
N ILE A 123 12.49 7.89 2.30
CA ILE A 123 12.78 6.54 1.83
C ILE A 123 12.84 6.61 0.30
N HIS A 124 14.04 6.47 -0.26
CA HIS A 124 14.28 6.66 -1.69
C HIS A 124 14.14 5.35 -2.49
N THR A 125 14.17 5.45 -3.82
CA THR A 125 14.24 4.29 -4.73
C THR A 125 15.63 3.69 -4.81
N THR A 126 16.67 4.49 -4.61
CA THR A 126 18.08 4.10 -4.73
C THR A 126 18.92 4.69 -3.58
N GLY A 127 20.14 4.18 -3.40
CA GLY A 127 21.06 4.64 -2.35
C GLY A 127 20.85 3.98 -0.98
N ALA A 128 21.55 4.51 0.03
CA ALA A 128 21.61 3.93 1.37
C ALA A 128 20.29 4.02 2.16
N ASN A 129 19.43 4.98 1.83
CA ASN A 129 18.10 5.17 2.41
C ASN A 129 16.98 4.60 1.52
N SER A 130 17.28 3.57 0.72
CA SER A 130 16.31 2.98 -0.19
C SER A 130 15.51 1.86 0.45
N LEU A 131 14.31 1.60 -0.08
CA LEU A 131 13.50 0.45 0.33
C LEU A 131 14.27 -0.89 0.16
N SER A 132 15.04 -1.03 -0.92
CA SER A 132 15.85 -2.22 -1.18
C SER A 132 16.93 -2.45 -0.11
N SER A 133 17.40 -1.40 0.56
CA SER A 133 18.33 -1.50 1.70
C SER A 133 17.69 -1.97 3.02
N LEU A 134 16.35 -1.96 3.09
CA LEU A 134 15.57 -2.47 4.22
C LEU A 134 15.20 -3.95 4.01
N MET A 135 14.97 -4.36 2.76
CA MET A 135 14.53 -5.72 2.41
C MET A 135 15.39 -6.86 2.99
N PRO A 136 16.72 -6.76 3.11
CA PRO A 136 17.53 -7.80 3.74
C PRO A 136 17.12 -8.13 5.17
N ILE A 137 16.62 -7.15 5.95
CA ILE A 137 16.19 -7.35 7.35
C ILE A 137 15.05 -8.38 7.41
N LEU A 138 14.13 -8.34 6.44
CA LEU A 138 13.00 -9.28 6.39
C LEU A 138 13.43 -10.72 6.06
N LYS A 139 14.66 -10.92 5.55
CA LYS A 139 15.22 -12.21 5.19
C LYS A 139 16.16 -12.79 6.25
N GLU A 140 16.40 -12.05 7.34
CA GLU A 140 17.21 -12.54 8.46
C GLU A 140 16.55 -13.81 9.06
N LYS A 141 17.35 -14.69 9.67
CA LYS A 141 16.86 -15.98 10.20
C LYS A 141 16.23 -15.88 11.60
N ASP A 142 16.21 -14.68 12.18
CA ASP A 142 15.69 -14.44 13.52
C ASP A 142 14.16 -14.51 13.58
N GLU A 143 13.60 -14.47 14.79
CA GLU A 143 12.18 -14.33 15.03
C GLU A 143 11.53 -13.20 14.22
N VAL A 144 10.43 -13.51 13.54
CA VAL A 144 9.77 -12.59 12.59
C VAL A 144 9.41 -11.24 13.21
N PHE A 145 8.96 -11.23 14.47
CA PHE A 145 8.61 -10.00 15.18
C PHE A 145 9.82 -9.08 15.38
N ALA A 146 10.96 -9.65 15.76
CA ALA A 146 12.20 -8.90 15.99
C ALA A 146 12.74 -8.32 14.67
N ARG A 147 12.63 -9.05 13.56
CA ARG A 147 12.97 -8.53 12.22
C ARG A 147 12.09 -7.33 11.86
N LEU A 148 10.78 -7.40 12.13
CA LEU A 148 9.87 -6.27 11.90
C LEU A 148 10.19 -5.06 12.80
N ASP A 149 10.58 -5.28 14.05
CA ASP A 149 11.01 -4.18 14.95
C ASP A 149 12.23 -3.45 14.39
N ARG A 150 13.25 -4.20 13.95
CA ARG A 150 14.45 -3.61 13.34
C ARG A 150 14.12 -2.89 12.04
N PHE A 151 13.26 -3.47 11.22
CA PHE A 151 12.80 -2.86 9.98
C PHE A 151 12.14 -1.51 10.26
N GLU A 152 11.20 -1.47 11.21
CA GLU A 152 10.50 -0.27 11.63
C GLU A 152 11.47 0.80 12.15
N ALA A 153 12.37 0.41 13.06
CA ALA A 153 13.35 1.32 13.64
C ALA A 153 14.23 1.95 12.56
N LYS A 154 14.71 1.15 11.61
CA LYS A 154 15.55 1.65 10.50
C LYS A 154 14.77 2.56 9.56
N ALA A 155 13.53 2.21 9.20
CA ALA A 155 12.68 3.06 8.36
C ALA A 155 12.40 4.42 9.03
N LYS A 156 12.08 4.42 10.33
CA LYS A 156 11.90 5.66 11.10
C LYS A 156 13.19 6.48 11.19
N ALA A 157 14.34 5.84 11.37
CA ALA A 157 15.64 6.51 11.43
C ALA A 157 15.99 7.22 10.11
N MET A 158 15.73 6.59 8.95
CA MET A 158 15.91 7.23 7.64
C MET A 158 15.10 8.53 7.53
N CYS A 159 13.89 8.55 8.10
CA CYS A 159 13.01 9.71 8.10
C CYS A 159 13.29 10.75 9.16
N ALA A 160 13.90 10.37 10.28
CA ALA A 160 14.40 11.31 11.28
C ALA A 160 15.66 12.04 10.79
N ALA A 161 16.56 11.35 10.08
CA ALA A 161 17.83 11.90 9.61
C ALA A 161 17.67 13.08 8.63
N LEU A 162 16.59 13.11 7.84
CA LEU A 162 16.30 14.17 6.88
C LEU A 162 15.75 15.45 7.52
N LYS A 163 15.29 15.40 8.78
CA LYS A 163 14.82 16.56 9.54
C LYS A 163 15.95 17.31 10.25
N LEU A 164 17.18 16.78 10.24
CA LEU A 164 18.35 17.52 10.69
C LEU A 164 18.80 18.43 9.55
N PRO A 165 18.99 19.75 9.79
CA PRO A 165 19.60 20.60 8.78
C PRO A 165 20.96 19.99 8.46
N ILE A 166 21.13 19.55 7.22
CA ILE A 166 22.43 19.15 6.69
C ILE A 166 23.30 20.40 6.85
N ALA A 167 24.10 20.43 7.91
CA ALA A 167 25.19 21.38 8.04
C ALA A 167 26.09 21.10 6.84
N ARG A 168 25.91 21.92 5.79
CA ARG A 168 26.72 21.89 4.58
C ARG A 168 28.19 21.99 5.02
N ARG A 169 28.96 20.95 4.74
CA ARG A 169 30.42 21.07 4.64
C ARG A 169 30.76 21.29 3.18
#